data_AF-A0AA35S5U4-F1
#
_entry.id   AF-A0AA35S5U4-F1
#
_cell.length_a   1.000
_cell.length_b   1.000
_cell.length_c   1.000
_cell.angle_alpha   90.00
_cell.angle_beta   90.00
_cell.angle_gamma   90.00
#
_symmetry.space_group_name_H-M   'P 1'
#
loop_
_entity.id
_entity.type
_entity.pdbx_description
1 polymer ?
#
loop_
_entity_poly.entity_id
_entity_poly.type
_entity_poly.pdbx_seq_one_letter_code
_entity_poly.pdbx_strand_id
1 'polypeptide(L)'
;MAERLPSSKNMLRSRGQDERSERRRVSTASSRDEEIEETLQRIQKQGKYVKMNVGGVLYCTTLGTLTKHDNMLRAMFSERIPLQKDDEGWVIIDRSGKHFGSILNYIRDDFICLPDSKVECMELLSEAKYYCLTDLVEQLEEQLERLRDDYHKICRVPVITSLDEETRIVSTSVKPVIKLLYNRGNNKYSYTTNSDDNLLKNIELFDKLSVRFGQRIKFIKDIVGRGEICCWAFYGHAKKIAEVCCESIVYATDRKHTKIEFPEAKRSWTKLST
;
A
#
# COMPACT_ATOMS: atom_id res chain seq x y z
N MET A 1 -61.29 -78.26 -7.93
CA MET A 1 -60.54 -77.12 -7.34
C MET A 1 -60.76 -75.93 -8.26
N ALA A 2 -61.46 -74.89 -7.79
CA ALA A 2 -61.84 -73.74 -8.61
C ALA A 2 -60.82 -72.60 -8.46
N GLU A 3 -60.33 -72.09 -9.59
CA GLU A 3 -59.51 -70.88 -9.69
C GLU A 3 -60.34 -69.64 -9.31
N ARG A 4 -59.79 -68.79 -8.43
CA ARG A 4 -60.39 -67.49 -8.10
C ARG A 4 -59.86 -66.42 -9.06
N LEU A 5 -60.76 -65.85 -9.85
CA LEU A 5 -60.52 -64.65 -10.65
C LEU A 5 -60.15 -63.45 -9.75
N PRO A 6 -59.18 -62.61 -10.15
CA PRO A 6 -58.80 -61.44 -9.36
C PRO A 6 -59.90 -60.37 -9.39
N SER A 7 -60.24 -59.85 -8.20
CA SER A 7 -61.29 -58.86 -7.98
C SER A 7 -60.95 -57.50 -8.60
N SER A 8 -61.87 -56.96 -9.40
CA SER A 8 -61.78 -55.68 -10.11
C SER A 8 -61.37 -54.48 -9.22
N LYS A 9 -61.62 -54.57 -7.89
CA LYS A 9 -61.20 -53.57 -6.90
C LYS A 9 -59.68 -53.40 -6.75
N ASN A 10 -58.87 -54.43 -7.04
CA ASN A 10 -57.40 -54.33 -6.94
C ASN A 10 -56.75 -53.68 -8.18
N MET A 11 -57.35 -53.80 -9.37
CA MET A 11 -56.83 -53.12 -10.58
C MET A 11 -57.02 -51.60 -10.53
N LEU A 12 -58.19 -51.12 -10.08
CA LEU A 12 -58.47 -49.68 -9.96
C LEU A 12 -57.58 -48.96 -8.92
N ARG A 13 -57.14 -49.67 -7.88
CA ARG A 13 -56.30 -49.10 -6.81
C ARG A 13 -54.83 -48.93 -7.23
N SER A 14 -54.32 -49.82 -8.08
CA SER A 14 -52.97 -49.72 -8.65
C SER A 14 -52.86 -48.57 -9.68
N ARG A 15 -53.84 -48.45 -10.59
CA ARG A 15 -53.94 -47.35 -11.57
C ARG A 15 -53.97 -45.97 -10.92
N GLY A 16 -54.74 -45.79 -9.84
CA GLY A 16 -54.83 -44.50 -9.13
C GLY A 16 -53.56 -44.12 -8.34
N GLN A 17 -52.70 -45.08 -8.00
CA GLN A 17 -51.41 -44.81 -7.36
C GLN A 17 -50.32 -44.43 -8.39
N ASP A 18 -50.32 -45.07 -9.56
CA ASP A 18 -49.43 -44.74 -10.68
C ASP A 18 -49.74 -43.36 -11.28
N GLU A 19 -51.03 -43.01 -11.45
CA GLU A 19 -51.39 -41.68 -11.94
C GLU A 19 -51.01 -40.56 -10.95
N ARG A 20 -50.97 -40.83 -9.64
CA ARG A 20 -50.62 -39.85 -8.61
C ARG A 20 -49.11 -39.65 -8.48
N SER A 21 -48.32 -40.71 -8.67
CA SER A 21 -46.86 -40.64 -8.72
C SER A 21 -46.38 -40.02 -10.03
N GLU A 22 -47.07 -40.28 -11.15
CA GLU A 22 -46.81 -39.66 -12.45
C GLU A 22 -47.18 -38.17 -12.47
N ARG A 23 -48.35 -37.78 -11.93
CA ARG A 23 -48.68 -36.35 -11.73
C ARG A 23 -47.66 -35.62 -10.84
N ARG A 24 -47.14 -36.28 -9.80
CA ARG A 24 -46.09 -35.71 -8.95
C ARG A 24 -44.75 -35.53 -9.69
N ARG A 25 -44.37 -36.47 -10.55
CA ARG A 25 -43.17 -36.37 -11.39
C ARG A 25 -43.29 -35.29 -12.46
N VAL A 26 -44.48 -35.15 -13.06
CA VAL A 26 -44.78 -34.09 -14.04
C VAL A 26 -44.80 -32.71 -13.37
N SER A 27 -45.38 -32.57 -12.15
CA SER A 27 -45.36 -31.30 -11.41
C SER A 27 -43.97 -30.88 -10.96
N THR A 28 -43.10 -31.83 -10.57
CA THR A 28 -41.72 -31.51 -10.18
C THR A 28 -40.81 -31.26 -11.38
N ALA A 29 -41.11 -31.83 -12.55
CA ALA A 29 -40.44 -31.48 -13.81
C ALA A 29 -40.83 -30.05 -14.26
N SER A 30 -42.12 -29.71 -14.25
CA SER A 30 -42.63 -28.37 -14.59
C SER A 30 -42.00 -27.26 -13.73
N SER A 31 -41.86 -27.49 -12.42
CA SER A 31 -41.24 -26.52 -11.51
C SER A 31 -39.73 -26.33 -11.74
N ARG A 32 -39.03 -27.36 -12.24
CA ARG A 32 -37.60 -27.27 -12.57
C ARG A 32 -37.38 -26.57 -13.91
N ASP A 33 -38.27 -26.82 -14.88
CA ASP A 33 -38.23 -26.16 -16.18
C ASP A 33 -38.52 -24.66 -16.04
N GLU A 34 -39.42 -24.26 -15.13
CA GLU A 34 -39.66 -22.86 -14.75
C GLU A 34 -38.44 -22.20 -14.07
N GLU A 35 -37.78 -22.87 -13.13
CA GLU A 35 -36.54 -22.36 -12.50
C GLU A 35 -35.38 -22.19 -13.50
N ILE A 36 -35.25 -23.13 -14.46
CA ILE A 36 -34.23 -23.06 -15.51
C ILE A 36 -34.52 -21.89 -16.44
N GLU A 37 -35.77 -21.71 -16.87
CA GLU A 37 -36.18 -20.60 -17.73
C GLU A 37 -35.95 -19.23 -17.05
N GLU A 38 -36.32 -19.09 -15.78
CA GLU A 38 -36.03 -17.87 -15.00
C GLU A 38 -34.51 -17.61 -14.89
N THR A 39 -33.72 -18.65 -14.68
CA THR A 39 -32.25 -18.55 -14.60
C THR A 39 -31.65 -18.12 -15.93
N LEU A 40 -32.10 -18.69 -17.04
CA LEU A 40 -31.66 -18.34 -18.39
C LEU A 40 -32.00 -16.88 -18.74
N GLN A 41 -33.22 -16.44 -18.43
CA GLN A 41 -33.63 -15.05 -18.61
C GLN A 41 -32.78 -14.09 -17.77
N ARG A 42 -32.41 -14.48 -16.55
CA ARG A 42 -31.54 -13.69 -15.68
C ARG A 42 -30.11 -13.57 -16.22
N ILE A 43 -29.55 -14.67 -16.71
CA ILE A 43 -28.22 -14.70 -17.36
C ILE A 43 -28.23 -13.80 -18.60
N GLN A 44 -29.28 -13.90 -19.43
CA GLN A 44 -29.44 -13.08 -20.62
C GLN A 44 -29.55 -11.59 -20.28
N LYS A 45 -30.29 -11.24 -19.21
CA LYS A 45 -30.39 -9.85 -18.72
C LYS A 45 -29.05 -9.35 -18.16
N GLN A 46 -28.27 -10.18 -17.48
CA GLN A 46 -26.96 -9.83 -16.94
C GLN A 46 -25.90 -9.62 -18.05
N GLY A 47 -26.01 -10.33 -19.18
CA GLY A 47 -25.13 -10.15 -20.34
C GLY A 47 -25.39 -8.86 -21.15
N LYS A 48 -26.44 -8.10 -20.83
CA LYS A 48 -26.78 -6.86 -21.55
C LYS A 48 -25.73 -5.78 -21.30
N TYR A 49 -25.20 -5.22 -22.38
CA TYR A 49 -24.28 -4.08 -22.31
C TYR A 49 -25.01 -2.80 -21.93
N VAL A 50 -24.31 -1.98 -21.16
CA VAL A 50 -24.70 -0.67 -20.69
C VAL A 50 -23.60 0.33 -21.04
N LYS A 51 -24.00 1.50 -21.53
CA LYS A 51 -23.13 2.61 -21.89
C LYS A 51 -23.33 3.76 -20.91
N MET A 52 -22.23 4.33 -20.43
CA MET A 52 -22.21 5.33 -19.35
C MET A 52 -21.24 6.46 -19.70
N ASN A 53 -21.64 7.70 -19.45
CA ASN A 53 -20.78 8.88 -19.53
C ASN A 53 -20.58 9.42 -18.11
N VAL A 54 -19.37 9.25 -17.58
CA VAL A 54 -19.01 9.65 -16.21
C VAL A 54 -18.13 10.89 -16.28
N GLY A 55 -18.73 12.06 -16.09
CA GLY A 55 -18.04 13.36 -16.13
C GLY A 55 -17.27 13.62 -17.43
N GLY A 56 -17.78 13.15 -18.57
CA GLY A 56 -17.14 13.28 -19.89
C GLY A 56 -16.31 12.07 -20.31
N VAL A 57 -16.11 11.06 -19.45
CA VAL A 57 -15.39 9.83 -19.78
C VAL A 57 -16.37 8.71 -20.09
N LEU A 58 -16.22 8.10 -21.25
CA LEU A 58 -17.13 7.06 -21.76
C LEU A 58 -16.72 5.67 -21.28
N TYR A 59 -17.67 4.94 -20.71
CA TYR A 59 -17.50 3.58 -20.22
C TYR A 59 -18.57 2.65 -20.78
N CYS A 60 -18.19 1.41 -21.06
CA CYS A 60 -19.12 0.35 -21.41
C CYS A 60 -18.84 -0.89 -20.57
N THR A 61 -19.89 -1.49 -20.02
CA THR A 61 -19.81 -2.70 -19.19
C THR A 61 -21.11 -3.48 -19.27
N THR A 62 -21.23 -4.58 -18.53
CA THR A 62 -22.47 -5.39 -18.48
C THR A 62 -23.32 -5.01 -17.28
N LEU A 63 -24.64 -5.21 -17.39
CA LEU A 63 -25.56 -5.07 -16.27
C LEU A 63 -25.19 -6.05 -15.14
N GLY A 64 -24.69 -7.24 -15.47
CA GLY A 64 -24.17 -8.22 -14.52
C GLY A 64 -23.06 -7.64 -13.65
N THR A 65 -22.09 -6.93 -14.24
CA THR A 65 -21.04 -6.24 -13.48
C THR A 65 -21.64 -5.20 -12.54
N LEU A 66 -22.47 -4.28 -13.04
CA LEU A 66 -23.02 -3.17 -12.23
C LEU A 66 -23.92 -3.64 -11.09
N THR A 67 -24.50 -4.83 -11.21
CA THR A 67 -25.44 -5.39 -10.21
C THR A 67 -24.83 -6.50 -9.35
N LYS A 68 -23.53 -6.79 -9.52
CA LYS A 68 -22.83 -7.88 -8.81
C LYS A 68 -22.82 -7.70 -7.28
N HIS A 69 -22.55 -6.47 -6.81
CA HIS A 69 -22.52 -6.12 -5.39
C HIS A 69 -23.68 -5.24 -5.01
N ASP A 70 -23.99 -5.17 -3.72
CA ASP A 70 -24.94 -4.19 -3.19
C ASP A 70 -24.24 -2.83 -3.07
N ASN A 71 -24.42 -1.99 -4.08
CA ASN A 71 -23.76 -0.70 -4.21
C ASN A 71 -24.69 0.30 -4.92
N MET A 72 -24.29 1.56 -5.02
CA MET A 72 -25.13 2.60 -5.63
C MET A 72 -25.42 2.31 -7.11
N LEU A 73 -24.47 1.73 -7.85
CA LEU A 73 -24.65 1.39 -9.26
C LEU A 73 -25.72 0.29 -9.42
N ARG A 74 -25.76 -0.70 -8.54
CA ARG A 74 -26.84 -1.69 -8.53
C ARG A 74 -28.19 -1.03 -8.37
N ALA A 75 -28.32 -0.08 -7.45
CA ALA A 75 -29.57 0.66 -7.24
C ALA A 75 -29.97 1.45 -8.50
N MET A 76 -29.03 2.19 -9.08
CA MET A 76 -29.22 2.96 -10.32
C MET A 76 -29.70 2.08 -11.48
N PHE A 77 -29.05 0.94 -11.68
CA PHE A 77 -29.31 0.04 -12.80
C PHE A 77 -30.32 -1.07 -12.49
N SER A 78 -30.98 -1.01 -11.33
CA SER A 78 -32.07 -1.94 -10.95
C SER A 78 -33.43 -1.63 -11.60
N GLU A 79 -33.48 -0.68 -12.55
CA GLU A 79 -34.70 -0.16 -13.21
C GLU A 79 -35.69 0.54 -12.25
N ARG A 80 -35.34 0.69 -10.96
CA ARG A 80 -36.16 1.35 -9.94
C ARG A 80 -35.96 2.87 -9.88
N ILE A 81 -34.84 3.35 -10.39
CA ILE A 81 -34.46 4.77 -10.40
C ILE A 81 -34.43 5.24 -11.85
N PRO A 82 -35.17 6.31 -12.21
CA PRO A 82 -35.07 6.88 -13.55
C PRO A 82 -33.66 7.45 -13.76
N LEU A 83 -32.95 6.92 -14.75
CA LEU A 83 -31.61 7.38 -15.14
C LEU A 83 -31.70 8.41 -16.25
N GLN A 84 -30.99 9.51 -16.10
CA GLN A 84 -30.82 10.50 -17.16
C GLN A 84 -29.96 9.90 -18.27
N LYS A 85 -30.44 10.02 -19.51
CA LYS A 85 -29.73 9.61 -20.72
C LYS A 85 -29.62 10.79 -21.68
N ASP A 86 -28.54 10.84 -22.45
CA ASP A 86 -28.42 11.75 -23.58
C ASP A 86 -29.16 11.22 -24.83
N ASP A 87 -29.10 12.00 -25.92
CA ASP A 87 -29.72 11.68 -27.20
C ASP A 87 -29.16 10.40 -27.85
N GLU A 88 -27.94 10.00 -27.47
CA GLU A 88 -27.27 8.77 -27.93
C GLU A 88 -27.54 7.56 -27.01
N GLY A 89 -28.24 7.77 -25.89
CA GLY A 89 -28.63 6.74 -24.93
C GLY A 89 -27.57 6.41 -23.87
N TRP A 90 -26.53 7.23 -23.71
CA TRP A 90 -25.56 7.10 -22.61
C TRP A 90 -26.18 7.51 -21.29
N VAL A 91 -26.01 6.67 -20.27
CA VAL A 91 -26.38 7.06 -18.90
C VAL A 91 -25.38 8.08 -18.39
N ILE A 92 -25.87 9.26 -18.01
CA ILE A 92 -25.02 10.36 -17.53
C ILE A 92 -24.84 10.22 -16.02
N ILE A 93 -23.58 10.26 -15.58
CA ILE A 93 -23.20 10.32 -14.17
C ILE A 93 -22.36 11.59 -13.96
N ASP A 94 -22.86 12.48 -13.11
CA ASP A 94 -22.20 13.73 -12.73
C ASP A 94 -21.13 13.49 -11.66
N ARG A 95 -20.08 12.75 -12.04
CA ARG A 95 -18.91 12.41 -11.21
C ARG A 95 -17.64 12.45 -12.04
N SER A 96 -16.48 12.51 -11.38
CA SER A 96 -15.20 12.44 -12.08
C SER A 96 -14.97 11.06 -12.71
N GLY A 97 -14.76 11.03 -14.02
CA GLY A 97 -14.43 9.81 -14.74
C GLY A 97 -13.00 9.30 -14.53
N LYS A 98 -12.12 10.06 -13.85
CA LYS A 98 -10.68 9.74 -13.68
C LYS A 98 -10.45 8.36 -13.07
N HIS A 99 -11.17 8.03 -12.00
CA HIS A 99 -10.99 6.81 -11.21
C HIS A 99 -12.08 5.75 -11.43
N PHE A 100 -13.05 6.04 -12.30
CA PHE A 100 -14.19 5.15 -12.51
C PHE A 100 -13.78 3.81 -13.14
N GLY A 101 -12.71 3.76 -13.92
CA GLY A 101 -12.11 2.51 -14.39
C GLY A 101 -11.70 1.59 -13.23
N SER A 102 -11.07 2.14 -12.18
CA SER A 102 -10.69 1.39 -10.98
C SER A 102 -11.91 0.91 -10.19
N ILE A 103 -12.97 1.74 -10.12
CA ILE A 103 -14.26 1.35 -9.53
C ILE A 103 -14.86 0.14 -10.27
N LEU A 104 -14.86 0.17 -11.61
CA LEU A 104 -15.35 -0.96 -12.42
C LEU A 104 -14.50 -2.22 -12.23
N ASN A 105 -13.18 -2.09 -12.19
CA ASN A 105 -12.29 -3.24 -11.98
C ASN A 105 -12.50 -3.84 -10.60
N TYR A 106 -12.65 -3.02 -9.56
CA TYR A 106 -12.99 -3.51 -8.23
C TYR A 106 -14.30 -4.30 -8.24
N ILE A 107 -15.34 -3.77 -8.88
CA ILE A 107 -16.63 -4.46 -8.98
C ILE A 107 -16.49 -5.78 -9.76
N ARG A 108 -15.59 -5.88 -10.75
CA ARG A 108 -15.39 -7.13 -11.50
C ARG A 108 -14.65 -8.17 -10.67
N ASP A 109 -13.52 -7.78 -10.10
CA ASP A 109 -12.50 -8.69 -9.60
C ASP A 109 -12.45 -8.78 -8.08
N ASP A 110 -13.27 -7.97 -7.38
CA ASP A 110 -13.25 -7.79 -5.91
C ASP A 110 -11.91 -7.29 -5.37
N PHE A 111 -11.08 -6.75 -6.27
CA PHE A 111 -9.72 -6.37 -5.99
C PHE A 111 -9.22 -5.30 -6.97
N ILE A 112 -8.38 -4.39 -6.49
CA ILE A 112 -7.55 -3.50 -7.30
C ILE A 112 -6.21 -3.27 -6.61
N CYS A 113 -5.18 -2.96 -7.40
CA CYS A 113 -3.94 -2.40 -6.86
C CYS A 113 -4.22 -0.98 -6.37
N LEU A 114 -4.05 -0.75 -5.07
CA LEU A 114 -4.31 0.54 -4.44
C LEU A 114 -3.20 1.55 -4.80
N PRO A 115 -3.52 2.85 -5.01
CA PRO A 115 -2.52 3.85 -5.37
C PRO A 115 -1.51 4.12 -4.25
N ASP A 116 -0.23 4.28 -4.60
CA ASP A 116 0.83 4.71 -3.67
C ASP A 116 0.78 6.23 -3.40
N SER A 117 0.17 7.01 -4.29
CA SER A 117 0.01 8.44 -4.12
C SER A 117 -1.14 8.73 -3.15
N LYS A 118 -0.85 9.48 -2.08
CA LYS A 118 -1.87 9.95 -1.13
C LYS A 118 -2.99 10.73 -1.84
N VAL A 119 -2.65 11.53 -2.84
CA VAL A 119 -3.64 12.33 -3.59
C VAL A 119 -4.58 11.41 -4.37
N GLU A 120 -4.04 10.46 -5.13
CA GLU A 120 -4.84 9.53 -5.92
C GLU A 120 -5.69 8.61 -5.03
N CYS A 121 -5.13 8.19 -3.89
CA CYS A 121 -5.85 7.38 -2.91
C CYS A 121 -7.04 8.16 -2.30
N MET A 122 -6.87 9.44 -1.96
CA MET A 122 -7.97 10.29 -1.48
C MET A 122 -9.04 10.54 -2.55
N GLU A 123 -8.64 10.77 -3.81
CA GLU A 123 -9.57 10.95 -4.92
C GLU A 123 -10.39 9.67 -5.16
N LEU A 124 -9.74 8.51 -5.21
CA LEU A 124 -10.39 7.21 -5.37
C LEU A 124 -11.30 6.88 -4.18
N LEU A 125 -10.90 7.22 -2.95
CA LEU A 125 -11.72 7.08 -1.75
C LEU A 125 -13.02 7.89 -1.85
N SER A 126 -12.96 9.10 -2.41
CA SER A 126 -14.16 9.92 -2.63
C SER A 126 -15.16 9.23 -3.56
N GLU A 127 -14.68 8.62 -4.65
CA GLU A 127 -15.53 7.87 -5.57
C GLU A 127 -16.04 6.56 -4.93
N ALA A 128 -15.19 5.81 -4.22
CA ALA A 128 -15.60 4.59 -3.53
C ALA A 128 -16.72 4.84 -2.51
N LYS A 129 -16.63 5.96 -1.76
CA LYS A 129 -17.71 6.42 -0.86
C LYS A 129 -18.98 6.77 -1.61
N TYR A 130 -18.87 7.51 -2.73
CA TYR A 130 -20.02 7.88 -3.55
C TYR A 130 -20.76 6.66 -4.11
N TYR A 131 -20.03 5.67 -4.65
CA TYR A 131 -20.63 4.44 -5.17
C TYR A 131 -21.00 3.42 -4.08
N CYS A 132 -20.78 3.74 -2.80
CA CYS A 132 -21.06 2.90 -1.63
C CYS A 132 -20.34 1.54 -1.68
N LEU A 133 -19.06 1.53 -2.04
CA LEU A 133 -18.21 0.32 -2.01
C LEU A 133 -17.49 0.23 -0.65
N THR A 134 -18.21 -0.24 0.38
CA THR A 134 -17.73 -0.25 1.79
C THR A 134 -16.37 -0.91 1.95
N ASP A 135 -16.18 -2.10 1.38
CA ASP A 135 -14.96 -2.89 1.56
C ASP A 135 -13.75 -2.21 0.90
N LEU A 136 -13.98 -1.51 -0.22
CA LEU A 136 -12.94 -0.70 -0.87
C LEU A 136 -12.63 0.57 -0.07
N VAL A 137 -13.64 1.18 0.55
CA VAL A 137 -13.47 2.34 1.43
C VAL A 137 -12.56 1.98 2.60
N GLU A 138 -12.80 0.85 3.26
CA GLU A 138 -11.97 0.37 4.37
C GLU A 138 -10.52 0.14 3.93
N GLN A 139 -10.31 -0.55 2.80
CA GLN A 139 -8.97 -0.78 2.24
C GLN A 139 -8.22 0.53 1.92
N LEU A 140 -8.92 1.52 1.36
CA LEU A 140 -8.32 2.82 1.03
C LEU A 140 -8.02 3.65 2.28
N GLU A 141 -8.86 3.59 3.31
CA GLU A 141 -8.60 4.25 4.59
C GLU A 141 -7.38 3.64 5.30
N GLU A 142 -7.23 2.31 5.28
CA GLU A 142 -6.04 1.61 5.80
C GLU A 142 -4.77 2.00 5.02
N GLN A 143 -4.84 2.06 3.69
CA GLN A 143 -3.69 2.53 2.89
C GLN A 143 -3.33 3.98 3.20
N LEU A 144 -4.30 4.86 3.44
CA LEU A 144 -4.02 6.24 3.81
C LEU A 144 -3.33 6.35 5.18
N GLU A 145 -3.67 5.51 6.15
CA GLU A 145 -2.94 5.43 7.42
C GLU A 145 -1.51 4.90 7.20
N ARG A 146 -1.33 3.86 6.38
CA ARG A 146 0.02 3.36 6.02
C ARG A 146 0.87 4.44 5.35
N LEU A 147 0.27 5.22 4.45
CA LEU A 147 0.93 6.33 3.75
C LEU A 147 1.17 7.55 4.65
N ARG A 148 0.47 7.68 5.79
CA ARG A 148 0.80 8.68 6.83
C ARG A 148 2.04 8.26 7.62
N ASP A 149 2.21 6.97 7.89
CA ASP A 149 3.34 6.42 8.65
C ASP A 149 4.69 6.48 7.91
N ASP A 150 4.69 6.67 6.59
CA ASP A 150 5.91 6.91 5.81
C ASP A 150 6.65 8.22 6.18
N TYR A 151 6.02 9.11 6.96
CA TYR A 151 6.66 10.32 7.49
C TYR A 151 7.68 10.06 8.62
N HIS A 152 7.76 8.85 9.18
CA HIS A 152 8.71 8.50 10.24
C HIS A 152 9.60 7.32 9.87
N LYS A 153 10.46 7.46 8.87
CA LYS A 153 11.68 6.66 8.81
C LYS A 153 12.57 7.04 10.00
N ILE A 154 12.39 6.35 11.12
CA ILE A 154 13.20 6.55 12.34
C ILE A 154 14.66 6.27 12.02
N CYS A 155 15.50 7.31 12.02
CA CYS A 155 16.93 7.16 11.91
C CYS A 155 17.50 6.72 13.26
N ARG A 156 17.98 5.48 13.36
CA ARG A 156 18.61 4.95 14.57
C ARG A 156 20.13 5.05 14.45
N VAL A 157 20.73 5.93 15.25
CA VAL A 157 22.19 6.05 15.39
C VAL A 157 22.60 5.40 16.72
N PRO A 158 23.25 4.23 16.72
CA PRO A 158 23.72 3.61 17.96
C PRO A 158 24.89 4.43 18.56
N VAL A 159 24.90 4.49 19.89
CA VAL A 159 26.04 4.96 20.68
C VAL A 159 26.85 3.73 21.10
N ILE A 160 28.14 3.73 20.81
CA ILE A 160 29.07 2.66 21.17
C ILE A 160 29.87 3.03 22.41
N THR A 161 30.24 1.99 23.16
CA THR A 161 30.92 2.10 24.47
C THR A 161 32.21 1.29 24.54
N SER A 162 32.63 0.66 23.44
CA SER A 162 33.88 -0.09 23.37
C SER A 162 34.43 -0.17 21.94
N LEU A 163 35.72 -0.46 21.84
CA LEU A 163 36.39 -0.71 20.56
C LEU A 163 35.89 -1.99 19.88
N ASP A 164 35.43 -2.97 20.66
CA ASP A 164 34.86 -4.21 20.14
C ASP A 164 33.52 -3.95 19.43
N GLU A 165 32.68 -3.06 19.97
CA GLU A 165 31.46 -2.61 19.32
C GLU A 165 31.73 -1.86 18.01
N GLU A 166 32.74 -0.99 18.00
CA GLU A 166 33.20 -0.32 16.79
C GLU A 166 33.59 -1.37 15.72
N THR A 167 34.50 -2.27 16.08
CA THR A 167 35.05 -3.28 15.17
C THR A 167 33.94 -4.17 14.62
N ARG A 168 32.99 -4.59 15.47
CA ARG A 168 31.83 -5.40 15.06
C ARG A 168 30.92 -4.63 14.10
N ILE A 169 30.61 -3.36 14.38
CA ILE A 169 29.74 -2.57 13.51
C ILE A 169 30.40 -2.30 12.16
N VAL A 170 31.70 -1.94 12.15
CA VAL A 170 32.44 -1.64 10.93
C VAL A 170 32.62 -2.89 10.06
N SER A 171 32.97 -4.03 10.66
CA SER A 171 33.20 -5.29 9.93
C SER A 171 31.92 -5.91 9.35
N THR A 172 30.79 -5.77 10.04
CA THR A 172 29.50 -6.35 9.60
C THR A 172 28.68 -5.42 8.71
N SER A 173 29.05 -4.14 8.61
CA SER A 173 28.29 -3.18 7.82
C SER A 173 28.53 -3.34 6.33
N VAL A 174 27.46 -3.59 5.58
CA VAL A 174 27.44 -3.53 4.10
C VAL A 174 27.42 -2.10 3.56
N LYS A 175 27.15 -1.11 4.43
CA LYS A 175 27.14 0.32 4.11
C LYS A 175 28.43 0.98 4.60
N PRO A 176 28.88 2.07 3.98
CA PRO A 176 29.89 2.95 4.58
C PRO A 176 29.47 3.35 5.99
N VAL A 177 30.45 3.47 6.89
CA VAL A 177 30.22 3.87 8.28
C VAL A 177 30.85 5.23 8.54
N ILE A 178 30.07 6.14 9.12
CA ILE A 178 30.57 7.41 9.65
C ILE A 178 30.44 7.36 11.17
N LYS A 179 31.57 7.53 11.85
CA LYS A 179 31.66 7.59 13.31
C LYS A 179 31.94 9.02 13.75
N LEU A 180 31.14 9.53 14.67
CA LEU A 180 31.47 10.74 15.42
C LEU A 180 31.93 10.34 16.82
N LEU A 181 33.21 10.55 17.11
CA LEU A 181 33.70 10.58 18.48
C LEU A 181 33.32 11.93 19.08
N TYR A 182 32.66 11.92 20.22
CA TYR A 182 32.48 13.10 21.06
C TYR A 182 32.72 12.66 22.51
N ASN A 183 33.94 12.90 22.96
CA ASN A 183 34.37 12.54 24.31
C ASN A 183 34.83 13.80 25.04
N ARG A 184 34.16 14.15 26.14
CA ARG A 184 34.60 15.26 27.02
C ARG A 184 35.55 14.79 28.13
N GLY A 185 36.24 13.67 27.90
CA GLY A 185 37.26 13.14 28.81
C GLY A 185 38.30 14.20 29.19
N ASN A 186 38.78 14.08 30.43
CA ASN A 186 39.53 15.02 31.25
C ASN A 186 40.70 15.77 30.56
N ASN A 187 40.39 16.73 29.68
CA ASN A 187 41.37 17.57 29.00
C ASN A 187 41.08 19.05 29.32
N LYS A 188 42.11 19.78 29.74
CA LYS A 188 42.06 21.21 30.14
C LYS A 188 41.47 22.11 29.04
N TYR A 189 41.60 21.73 27.78
CA TYR A 189 41.08 22.50 26.63
C TYR A 189 39.64 22.14 26.24
N SER A 190 39.07 21.07 26.81
CA SER A 190 37.71 20.60 26.52
C SER A 190 36.60 21.55 26.98
N TYR A 191 36.91 22.50 27.87
CA TYR A 191 35.93 23.35 28.57
C TYR A 191 36.06 24.83 28.23
N THR A 192 36.63 25.16 27.06
CA THR A 192 36.59 26.52 26.54
C THR A 192 35.27 26.74 25.80
N THR A 193 34.67 27.94 25.88
CA THR A 193 33.43 28.28 25.15
C THR A 193 33.51 27.95 23.67
N ASN A 194 34.67 28.21 23.05
CA ASN A 194 34.92 27.92 21.65
C ASN A 194 34.91 26.42 21.33
N SER A 195 35.46 25.59 22.24
CA SER A 195 35.41 24.13 22.13
C SER A 195 33.97 23.60 22.25
N ASP A 196 33.18 24.13 23.18
CA ASP A 196 31.76 23.78 23.36
C ASP A 196 30.93 24.08 22.10
N ASP A 197 31.05 25.30 21.56
CA ASP A 197 30.31 25.70 20.36
C ASP A 197 30.67 24.84 19.15
N ASN A 198 31.96 24.53 18.99
CA ASN A 198 32.43 23.67 17.91
C ASN A 198 31.90 22.25 18.04
N LEU A 199 31.87 21.70 19.26
CA LEU A 199 31.31 20.38 19.52
C LEU A 199 29.82 20.33 19.18
N LEU A 200 29.04 21.30 19.65
CA LEU A 200 27.59 21.38 19.38
C LEU A 200 27.29 21.47 17.89
N LYS A 201 28.02 22.31 17.14
CA LYS A 201 27.89 22.40 15.68
C LYS A 201 28.17 21.08 14.97
N ASN A 202 29.15 20.30 15.43
CA ASN A 202 29.45 18.99 14.87
C ASN A 202 28.36 17.96 15.18
N ILE A 203 27.82 17.96 16.40
CA ILE A 203 26.71 17.08 16.79
C ILE A 203 25.47 17.39 15.95
N GLU A 204 25.12 18.68 15.81
CA GLU A 204 23.98 19.11 14.98
C GLU A 204 24.16 18.70 13.52
N LEU A 205 25.35 18.93 12.95
CA LEU A 205 25.68 18.54 11.59
C LEU A 205 25.60 17.03 11.40
N PHE A 206 26.13 16.25 12.34
CA PHE A 206 26.06 14.79 12.32
C PHE A 206 24.61 14.30 12.34
N ASP A 207 23.77 14.85 13.21
CA ASP A 207 22.37 14.46 13.31
C ASP A 207 21.61 14.80 12.03
N LYS A 208 21.80 16.00 11.46
CA LYS A 208 21.26 16.39 10.15
C LYS A 208 21.67 15.43 9.02
N LEU A 209 22.95 15.06 8.97
CA LEU A 209 23.46 14.12 7.97
C LEU A 209 22.91 12.70 8.18
N SER A 210 22.77 12.26 9.43
CA SER A 210 22.24 10.93 9.75
C SER A 210 20.80 10.76 9.26
N VAL A 211 19.95 11.77 9.44
CA VAL A 211 18.57 11.76 8.94
C VAL A 211 18.55 11.76 7.41
N ARG A 212 19.39 12.59 6.79
CA ARG A 212 19.43 12.74 5.33
C ARG A 212 20.00 11.53 4.59
N PHE A 213 20.96 10.83 5.22
CA PHE A 213 21.77 9.80 4.54
C PHE A 213 21.67 8.41 5.19
N GLY A 214 20.92 8.22 6.28
CA GLY A 214 20.84 6.98 7.05
C GLY A 214 20.39 5.74 6.27
N GLN A 215 19.68 5.92 5.14
CA GLN A 215 19.35 4.80 4.26
C GLN A 215 20.57 4.22 3.53
N ARG A 216 21.60 5.02 3.27
CA ARG A 216 22.78 4.65 2.46
C ARG A 216 24.06 4.54 3.27
N ILE A 217 24.13 5.23 4.40
CA ILE A 217 25.32 5.30 5.25
C ILE A 217 24.89 4.96 6.67
N LYS A 218 25.73 4.17 7.35
CA LYS A 218 25.53 3.85 8.76
C LYS A 218 26.25 4.89 9.61
N PHE A 219 25.49 5.56 10.47
CA PHE A 219 26.03 6.55 11.40
C PHE A 219 26.17 5.92 12.78
N ILE A 220 27.28 6.16 13.46
CA ILE A 220 27.52 5.71 14.84
C ILE A 220 28.13 6.83 15.68
N LYS A 221 27.81 6.81 16.98
CA LYS A 221 28.26 7.78 17.98
C LYS A 221 29.21 7.07 18.94
N ASP A 222 30.37 7.63 19.22
CA ASP A 222 31.40 7.04 20.09
C ASP A 222 31.70 8.00 21.26
N ILE A 223 31.63 7.49 22.49
CA ILE A 223 31.87 8.26 23.72
C ILE A 223 33.10 7.77 24.51
N VAL A 224 33.82 6.76 24.01
CA VAL A 224 34.90 6.08 24.74
C VAL A 224 36.28 6.27 24.11
N GLY A 225 36.33 6.79 22.88
CA GLY A 225 37.58 7.04 22.16
C GLY A 225 38.67 7.73 23.00
N ARG A 226 39.91 7.27 22.84
CA ARG A 226 41.09 7.77 23.58
C ARG A 226 41.77 8.88 22.78
N GLY A 227 42.09 9.99 23.45
CA GLY A 227 43.07 10.98 22.96
C GLY A 227 42.52 12.23 22.25
N GLU A 228 41.29 12.20 21.74
CA GLU A 228 40.68 13.35 21.02
C GLU A 228 39.30 13.70 21.60
N ILE A 229 38.99 15.00 21.64
CA ILE A 229 37.71 15.49 22.19
C ILE A 229 36.57 15.26 21.20
N CYS A 230 36.83 15.46 19.91
CA CYS A 230 35.86 15.32 18.85
C CYS A 230 36.53 15.00 17.51
N CYS A 231 36.18 13.87 16.89
CA CYS A 231 36.68 13.52 15.57
C CYS A 231 35.62 12.79 14.73
N TRP A 232 35.72 12.96 13.41
CA TRP A 232 34.94 12.21 12.43
C TRP A 232 35.83 11.16 11.80
N ALA A 233 35.43 9.90 11.91
CA ALA A 233 36.09 8.79 11.24
C ALA A 233 35.19 8.19 10.17
N PHE A 234 35.78 7.89 9.01
CA PHE A 234 35.09 7.43 7.82
C PHE A 234 35.60 6.05 7.45
N TYR A 235 34.69 5.09 7.31
CA TYR A 235 35.00 3.71 6.99
C TYR A 235 34.27 3.28 5.73
N GLY A 236 35.00 2.63 4.83
CA GLY A 236 34.44 1.96 3.66
C GLY A 236 35.12 0.61 3.49
N HIS A 237 34.39 -0.38 3.01
CA HIS A 237 34.87 -1.77 2.89
C HIS A 237 35.50 -2.29 4.20
N ALA A 238 34.84 -2.01 5.33
CA ALA A 238 35.29 -2.36 6.69
C ALA A 238 36.68 -1.81 7.10
N LYS A 239 37.22 -0.82 6.39
CA LYS A 239 38.51 -0.19 6.70
C LYS A 239 38.35 1.31 6.91
N LYS A 240 39.14 1.87 7.83
CA LYS A 240 39.20 3.32 8.05
C LYS A 240 39.91 3.97 6.86
N ILE A 241 39.23 4.93 6.23
CA ILE A 241 39.70 5.64 5.02
C ILE A 241 40.22 7.02 5.39
N ALA A 242 39.54 7.71 6.32
CA ALA A 242 39.90 9.06 6.72
C ALA A 242 39.51 9.31 8.18
N GLU A 243 40.20 10.28 8.79
CA GLU A 243 39.85 10.87 10.07
C GLU A 243 40.05 12.38 10.00
N VAL A 244 39.10 13.12 10.54
CA VAL A 244 39.11 14.58 10.54
C VAL A 244 38.77 15.09 11.94
N CYS A 245 39.64 15.92 12.51
CA CYS A 245 39.35 16.60 13.77
C CYS A 245 38.20 17.59 13.60
N CYS A 246 37.30 17.67 14.58
CA CYS A 246 36.13 18.54 14.52
C CYS A 246 36.46 20.02 14.37
N GLU A 247 37.63 20.48 14.86
CA GLU A 247 38.11 21.85 14.63
C GLU A 247 38.29 22.13 13.13
N SER A 248 38.84 21.18 12.38
CA SER A 248 39.04 21.33 10.93
C SER A 248 37.73 21.37 10.15
N ILE A 249 36.64 20.81 10.70
CA ILE A 249 35.31 20.83 10.09
C ILE A 249 34.61 22.17 10.32
N VAL A 250 34.81 22.78 11.49
CA VAL A 250 34.19 24.07 11.81
C VAL A 250 34.96 25.24 11.21
N TYR A 251 36.30 25.16 11.11
CA TYR A 251 37.17 26.22 10.63
C TYR A 251 37.65 26.08 9.18
N ALA A 252 37.06 25.18 8.39
CA ALA A 252 37.34 25.11 6.96
C ALA A 252 36.89 26.42 6.26
N THR A 253 37.79 27.40 6.24
CA THR A 253 37.66 28.68 5.54
C THR A 253 37.77 28.43 4.04
N ASP A 254 36.68 28.04 3.38
CA ASP A 254 36.44 28.01 1.92
C ASP A 254 37.52 27.44 0.96
N ARG A 255 38.69 26.99 1.42
CA ARG A 255 39.89 26.81 0.57
C ARG A 255 40.65 25.50 0.76
N LYS A 256 40.22 24.59 1.64
CA LYS A 256 40.75 23.21 1.70
C LYS A 256 39.60 22.23 1.86
N HIS A 257 39.14 21.69 0.74
CA HIS A 257 38.07 20.70 0.70
C HIS A 257 38.61 19.32 1.09
N THR A 258 38.16 18.76 2.21
CA THR A 258 38.35 17.32 2.49
C THR A 258 37.30 16.54 1.71
N LYS A 259 37.63 16.15 0.47
CA LYS A 259 36.75 15.35 -0.38
C LYS A 259 36.87 13.88 0.01
N ILE A 260 35.81 13.32 0.59
CA ILE A 260 35.77 11.89 0.95
C ILE A 260 34.81 11.20 0.00
N GLU A 261 35.30 10.36 -0.89
CA GLU A 261 34.44 9.67 -1.85
C GLU A 261 34.11 8.27 -1.34
N PHE A 262 32.83 7.90 -1.43
CA PHE A 262 32.39 6.52 -1.26
C PHE A 262 31.84 6.07 -2.63
N PRO A 263 32.66 5.42 -3.48
CA PRO A 263 32.25 4.93 -4.79
C PRO A 263 30.95 4.12 -4.74
N GLU A 264 30.78 3.31 -3.70
CA GLU A 264 29.62 2.47 -3.41
C GLU A 264 28.35 3.25 -3.06
N ALA A 265 28.46 4.51 -2.60
CA ALA A 265 27.33 5.37 -2.26
C ALA A 265 26.89 6.28 -3.43
N LYS A 266 27.48 6.09 -4.62
CA LYS A 266 27.29 6.89 -5.85
C LYS A 266 27.50 8.41 -5.66
N ARG A 267 28.32 8.84 -4.70
CA ARG A 267 28.66 10.27 -4.51
C ARG A 267 30.07 10.48 -3.97
N SER A 268 30.69 11.56 -4.46
CA SER A 268 31.78 12.24 -3.78
C SER A 268 31.23 13.16 -2.68
N TRP A 269 31.75 13.07 -1.45
CA TRP A 269 31.49 14.11 -0.45
C TRP A 269 32.29 15.34 -0.81
N THR A 270 31.67 16.25 -1.54
CA THR A 270 32.19 17.60 -1.78
C THR A 270 31.20 18.57 -1.15
N LYS A 271 31.69 19.31 -0.15
CA LYS A 271 31.05 20.43 0.57
C LYS A 271 30.09 20.07 1.73
N LEU A 272 30.66 20.17 2.93
CA LEU A 272 30.01 20.66 4.15
C LEU A 272 29.93 22.19 4.01
N SER A 273 28.77 22.73 3.67
CA SER A 273 28.45 24.14 3.91
C SER A 273 26.99 24.21 4.32
N THR A 274 26.78 24.77 5.51
CA THR A 274 25.54 25.30 6.12
C THR A 274 24.25 25.06 5.36
#